data_AF-A0A1Q9V671-F1
#
_entry.id   AF-A0A1Q9V671-F1
#
_cell.length_a   1.000
_cell.length_b   1.000
_cell.length_c   1.000
_cell.angle_alpha   90.00
_cell.angle_beta   90.00
_cell.angle_gamma   90.00
#
_symmetry.space_group_name_H-M   'P 1'
#
loop_
_entity.id
_entity.type
_entity.pdbx_description
1 polymer ?
#
loop_
_entity_poly.entity_id
_entity_poly.type
_entity_poly.pdbx_seq_one_letter_code
_entity_poly.pdbx_strand_id
1 'polypeptide(L)'
;MTDDTGTTGTTAIRVHLPTHLRKLAHLDGELTLDVPGAVTIGAALDALETRYPVLKGTIRQHGGGKRRAFVRFFACEQDLSHEPQDTPLPEPVIRGTEPLMVIGAMAGG
;
A
#
# COMPACT_ATOMS: atom_id res chain seq x y z
N MET A 1 30.38 -7.58 18.14
CA MET A 1 29.44 -8.52 18.79
C MET A 1 28.23 -7.69 19.16
N THR A 2 27.19 -7.56 18.35
CA THR A 2 26.57 -8.51 17.42
C THR A 2 25.97 -7.79 16.21
N ASP A 3 26.26 -8.34 15.03
CA ASP A 3 25.50 -8.36 13.78
C ASP A 3 24.93 -7.06 13.17
N ASP A 4 25.62 -6.62 12.12
CA ASP A 4 25.09 -5.86 10.99
C ASP A 4 24.19 -6.80 10.16
N THR A 5 22.92 -6.97 10.53
CA THR A 5 21.88 -7.47 9.61
C THR A 5 21.03 -6.32 9.13
N GLY A 6 21.66 -5.42 8.38
CA GLY A 6 20.96 -4.64 7.38
C GLY A 6 20.52 -5.58 6.25
N THR A 7 19.55 -6.46 6.51
CA THR A 7 18.81 -7.08 5.40
C THR A 7 17.90 -5.98 4.84
N THR A 8 18.49 -5.11 4.03
CA THR A 8 17.78 -4.21 3.13
C THR A 8 17.21 -5.04 1.98
N GLY A 9 16.40 -6.04 2.33
CA GLY A 9 15.67 -6.85 1.38
C GLY A 9 14.52 -6.02 0.84
N THR A 10 14.42 -5.94 -0.48
CA THR A 10 13.21 -5.43 -1.12
C THR A 10 12.25 -6.60 -1.27
N THR A 11 11.04 -6.44 -0.76
CA THR A 11 9.97 -7.43 -0.92
C THR A 11 9.01 -6.97 -2.00
N ALA A 12 8.84 -7.79 -3.04
CA ALA A 12 7.88 -7.56 -4.09
C ALA A 12 6.49 -8.05 -3.65
N ILE A 13 5.57 -7.13 -3.40
CA ILE A 13 4.17 -7.43 -3.06
C ILE A 13 3.24 -7.12 -4.22
N ARG A 14 2.10 -7.80 -4.25
CA ARG A 14 1.04 -7.54 -5.23
C ARG A 14 0.10 -6.47 -4.70
N VAL A 15 -0.25 -5.49 -5.53
CA VAL A 15 -1.15 -4.40 -5.15
C VAL A 15 -2.26 -4.25 -6.17
N HIS A 16 -3.50 -4.35 -5.70
CA HIS A 16 -4.68 -4.16 -6.52
C HIS A 16 -5.29 -2.78 -6.27
N LEU A 17 -5.28 -1.93 -7.29
CA LEU A 17 -5.84 -0.58 -7.24
C LEU A 17 -7.27 -0.56 -7.83
N PRO A 18 -8.16 0.31 -7.32
CA PRO A 18 -9.48 0.48 -7.89
C PRO A 18 -9.38 1.19 -9.25
N THR A 19 -10.35 0.95 -10.13
CA THR A 19 -10.29 1.36 -11.54
C THR A 19 -9.98 2.83 -11.77
N HIS A 20 -10.46 3.75 -10.92
CA HIS A 20 -10.16 5.18 -11.03
C HIS A 20 -8.70 5.51 -10.72
N LEU A 21 -8.10 4.89 -9.68
CA LEU A 21 -6.67 5.07 -9.39
C LEU A 21 -5.79 4.39 -10.43
N ARG A 22 -6.21 3.23 -10.95
CA ARG A 22 -5.53 2.57 -12.07
C ARG A 22 -5.46 3.47 -13.30
N LYS A 23 -6.57 4.11 -13.68
CA LYS A 23 -6.59 5.07 -14.79
C LYS A 23 -5.67 6.27 -14.54
N LEU A 24 -5.66 6.83 -13.32
CA LEU A 24 -4.76 7.94 -12.96
C LEU A 24 -3.28 7.52 -13.03
N ALA A 25 -2.97 6.30 -12.63
CA ALA A 25 -1.63 5.74 -12.66
C ALA A 25 -1.24 5.11 -14.01
N HIS A 26 -2.13 5.15 -15.02
CA HIS A 26 -1.97 4.47 -16.32
C HIS A 26 -1.64 2.97 -16.18
N LEU A 27 -2.43 2.27 -15.36
CA LEU A 27 -2.32 0.83 -15.10
C LEU A 27 -3.53 0.09 -15.64
N ASP A 28 -3.29 -1.02 -16.34
CA ASP A 28 -4.34 -1.88 -16.87
C ASP A 28 -4.79 -2.97 -15.88
N GLY A 29 -4.05 -3.19 -14.79
CA GLY A 29 -4.25 -4.33 -13.91
C GLY A 29 -3.71 -4.16 -12.49
N GLU A 30 -3.50 -5.31 -11.85
CA GLU A 30 -2.70 -5.40 -10.62
C GLU A 30 -1.25 -5.02 -10.92
N LEU A 31 -0.58 -4.42 -9.94
CA LEU A 31 0.83 -4.04 -10.05
C LEU A 31 1.66 -4.78 -8.99
N THR A 32 2.91 -5.06 -9.32
CA THR A 32 3.90 -5.51 -8.34
C THR A 32 4.63 -4.30 -7.78
N LEU A 33 4.70 -4.20 -6.46
CA LEU A 33 5.30 -3.09 -5.75
C LEU A 33 6.47 -3.58 -4.90
N ASP A 34 7.62 -2.96 -5.13
CA ASP A 34 8.85 -3.22 -4.40
C ASP A 34 8.88 -2.39 -3.11
N VAL A 35 8.78 -3.05 -1.96
CA VAL A 35 8.79 -2.41 -0.64
C VAL A 35 10.15 -2.67 0.03
N PRO A 36 10.97 -1.63 0.26
CA PRO A 36 12.27 -1.80 0.90
C PRO A 36 12.11 -1.99 2.41
N GLY A 37 12.83 -2.97 2.97
CA GLY A 37 12.91 -3.18 4.42
C GLY A 37 11.65 -3.84 5.00
N ALA A 38 11.17 -3.31 6.12
CA ALA A 38 9.99 -3.86 6.81
C ALA A 38 8.72 -3.56 6.00
N VAL A 39 8.02 -4.63 5.57
CA VAL A 39 6.80 -4.53 4.77
C VAL A 39 5.61 -4.16 5.65
N THR A 40 5.48 -2.87 5.94
CA THR A 40 4.36 -2.29 6.70
C THR A 40 3.35 -1.59 5.79
N ILE A 41 2.17 -1.27 6.32
CA ILE A 41 1.19 -0.42 5.62
C ILE A 41 1.84 0.91 5.23
N GLY A 42 2.65 1.47 6.13
CA GLY A 42 3.43 2.68 5.93
C GLY A 42 4.33 2.59 4.69
N ALA A 43 5.22 1.61 4.72
CA ALA A 43 6.23 1.39 3.69
C ALA A 43 5.61 1.05 2.32
N ALA A 44 4.54 0.25 2.28
CA ALA A 44 3.85 -0.07 1.04
C ALA A 44 3.23 1.17 0.39
N LEU A 45 2.61 2.06 1.16
CA LEU A 45 2.06 3.30 0.62
C LEU A 45 3.16 4.28 0.20
N ASP A 46 4.25 4.38 0.96
CA ASP A 46 5.40 5.22 0.59
C ASP A 46 6.04 4.74 -0.73
N ALA A 47 6.21 3.43 -0.90
CA ALA A 47 6.69 2.84 -2.14
C ALA A 47 5.72 3.11 -3.30
N LEU A 48 4.41 2.98 -3.07
CA LEU A 48 3.39 3.22 -4.09
C LEU A 48 3.38 4.69 -4.54
N GLU A 49 3.42 5.62 -3.61
CA GLU A 49 3.47 7.06 -3.88
C GLU A 49 4.79 7.49 -4.52
N THR A 50 5.90 6.82 -4.18
CA THR A 50 7.20 7.04 -4.82
C THR A 50 7.19 6.56 -6.27
N ARG A 51 6.57 5.41 -6.54
CA ARG A 51 6.44 4.84 -7.88
C ARG A 51 5.44 5.60 -8.75
N TYR A 52 4.33 6.05 -8.15
CA TYR A 52 3.26 6.78 -8.82
C TYR A 52 2.99 8.10 -8.10
N PRO A 53 3.79 9.15 -8.36
CA PRO A 53 3.60 10.46 -7.73
C PRO A 53 2.22 11.07 -7.97
N VAL A 54 1.53 10.67 -9.04
CA VAL A 54 0.15 11.07 -9.35
C VAL A 54 -0.88 10.61 -8.31
N LEU A 55 -0.57 9.54 -7.55
CA LEU A 55 -1.43 9.03 -6.48
C LEU A 55 -1.23 9.76 -5.15
N LYS A 56 -0.16 10.55 -5.00
CA LYS A 56 0.07 11.41 -3.83
C LYS A 56 -1.08 12.40 -3.67
N GLY A 57 -1.51 12.65 -2.44
CA GLY A 57 -2.68 13.50 -2.16
C GLY A 57 -4.03 12.80 -2.38
N THR A 58 -4.07 11.70 -3.15
CA THR A 58 -5.29 10.91 -3.40
C THR A 58 -5.44 9.81 -2.35
N ILE A 59 -4.33 9.14 -2.01
CA ILE A 59 -4.30 8.04 -1.04
C ILE A 59 -4.02 8.57 0.38
N ARG A 60 -3.01 9.45 0.53
CA ARG A 60 -2.71 10.15 1.78
C ARG A 60 -2.89 11.66 1.61
N GLN A 61 -3.53 12.31 2.59
CA GLN A 61 -3.58 13.77 2.61
C GLN A 61 -2.19 14.33 2.97
N HIS A 62 -1.67 15.24 2.15
CA HIS A 62 -0.47 16.00 2.50
C HIS A 62 -0.78 16.97 3.65
N GLY A 63 0.00 16.94 4.72
CA GLY A 63 -0.04 17.96 5.79
C GLY A 63 -0.71 17.54 7.10
N GLY A 64 -0.39 16.35 7.62
CA GLY A 64 -0.68 15.98 9.01
C GLY A 64 -2.02 15.29 9.22
N GLY A 65 -2.01 13.96 9.11
CA GLY A 65 -2.64 13.14 10.16
C GLY A 65 -4.10 12.71 10.01
N LYS A 66 -4.74 12.80 8.83
CA LYS A 66 -5.93 11.98 8.56
C LYS A 66 -5.86 11.36 7.16
N ARG A 67 -5.87 10.03 7.09
CA ARG A 67 -6.21 9.31 5.84
C ARG A 67 -7.53 9.91 5.35
N ARG A 68 -7.63 10.30 4.08
CA ARG A 68 -8.93 10.73 3.54
C ARG A 68 -9.91 9.60 3.84
N ALA A 69 -11.07 9.93 4.39
CA ALA A 69 -12.10 8.98 4.83
C ALA A 69 -12.68 8.09 3.71
N PHE A 70 -12.08 8.11 2.51
CA PHE A 70 -12.58 7.50 1.30
C PHE A 70 -11.60 6.51 0.64
N VAL A 71 -10.50 6.12 1.28
CA VAL A 71 -9.67 5.01 0.81
C VAL A 71 -9.51 3.98 1.91
N ARG A 72 -9.89 2.74 1.61
CA ARG A 72 -9.78 1.58 2.49
C ARG A 72 -8.71 0.63 1.98
N PHE A 73 -8.05 -0.06 2.91
CA PHE A 73 -7.00 -1.03 2.64
C PHE A 73 -7.44 -2.38 3.16
N PHE A 74 -7.36 -3.39 2.31
CA PHE A 74 -7.69 -4.76 2.67
C PHE A 74 -6.55 -5.69 2.29
N ALA A 75 -6.29 -6.68 3.12
CA ALA A 75 -5.33 -7.74 2.85
C ALA A 75 -5.83 -9.02 3.51
N CYS A 76 -5.81 -10.15 2.81
CA CYS A 76 -6.24 -11.43 3.39
C CYS A 76 -7.65 -11.35 4.03
N GLU A 77 -8.60 -10.67 3.35
CA GLU A 77 -9.96 -10.40 3.85
C GLU A 77 -10.04 -9.56 5.14
N GLN A 78 -8.92 -9.01 5.62
CA GLN A 78 -8.84 -8.16 6.80
C GLN A 78 -8.84 -6.68 6.39
N ASP A 79 -9.62 -5.87 7.10
CA ASP A 79 -9.62 -4.42 6.94
C ASP A 79 -8.45 -3.81 7.73
N LEU A 80 -7.47 -3.27 7.01
CA LEU A 80 -6.30 -2.59 7.57
C LEU A 80 -6.45 -1.06 7.53
N SER A 81 -7.61 -0.54 7.18
CA SER A 81 -7.85 0.89 6.95
C SER A 81 -7.66 1.75 8.20
N HIS A 82 -7.87 1.16 9.38
CA HIS A 82 -7.75 1.84 10.68
C HIS A 82 -6.47 1.45 11.42
N GLU A 83 -5.69 0.52 10.87
CA GLU A 83 -4.44 0.09 11.49
C GLU A 83 -3.36 1.18 11.38
N PRO A 84 -2.49 1.30 12.40
CA PRO A 84 -1.30 2.15 12.36
C PRO A 84 -0.45 1.92 11.11
N GLN A 85 0.29 2.94 10.68
CA GLN A 85 1.19 2.82 9.53
C GLN A 85 2.34 1.83 9.77
N ASP A 86 2.75 1.67 11.03
CA ASP A 86 3.82 0.75 11.40
C ASP A 86 3.34 -0.70 11.51
N THR A 87 2.04 -0.97 11.29
CA THR A 87 1.49 -2.32 11.28
C THR A 87 2.07 -3.10 10.10
N PRO A 88 2.68 -4.28 10.34
CA PRO A 88 3.19 -5.15 9.29
C PRO A 88 2.04 -5.70 8.45
N LEU A 89 2.26 -5.85 7.14
CA LEU A 89 1.30 -6.53 6.28
C LEU A 89 1.24 -8.03 6.62
N PRO A 90 0.09 -8.69 6.42
CA PRO A 90 -0.03 -10.13 6.60
C PRO A 90 0.98 -10.90 5.75
N GLU A 91 1.49 -12.02 6.29
CA GLU A 91 2.48 -12.87 5.62
C GLU A 91 2.07 -13.29 4.19
N PRO A 92 0.80 -13.61 3.86
CA PRO A 92 0.42 -13.92 2.48
C PRO A 92 0.61 -12.75 1.50
N VAL A 93 0.54 -11.50 1.96
CA VAL A 93 0.84 -10.34 1.12
C VAL A 93 2.34 -10.18 0.93
N ILE A 94 3.11 -10.35 2.02
CA ILE A 94 4.58 -10.31 1.98
C ILE A 94 5.13 -11.38 1.03
N ARG A 95 4.52 -12.57 1.02
CA ARG A 95 4.88 -13.67 0.11
C ARG A 95 4.39 -13.48 -1.33
N GLY A 96 3.58 -12.46 -1.61
CA GLY A 96 2.95 -12.24 -2.91
C GLY A 96 1.88 -13.27 -3.28
N THR A 97 1.38 -14.05 -2.32
CA THR A 97 0.29 -15.00 -2.58
C THR A 97 -1.06 -14.28 -2.62
N GLU A 98 -1.25 -13.27 -1.76
CA GLU A 98 -2.43 -12.41 -1.72
C GLU A 98 -2.07 -10.96 -2.06
N PRO A 99 -2.93 -10.21 -2.75
CA PRO A 99 -2.67 -8.80 -3.01
C PRO A 99 -3.08 -7.91 -1.83
N LEU A 100 -2.38 -6.79 -1.67
CA LEU A 100 -2.89 -5.63 -0.94
C LEU A 100 -3.93 -4.93 -1.81
N MET A 101 -5.18 -4.91 -1.37
CA MET A 101 -6.28 -4.24 -2.08
C MET A 101 -6.47 -2.83 -1.56
N VAL A 102 -6.41 -1.86 -2.47
CA VAL A 102 -6.83 -0.49 -2.23
C VAL A 102 -8.25 -0.33 -2.78
N ILE A 103 -9.15 0.16 -1.94
CA ILE A 103 -10.57 0.35 -2.30
C ILE A 103 -10.90 1.81 -2.11
N GLY A 104 -11.37 2.48 -3.16
CA GLY A 104 -12.00 3.78 -3.01
C GLY A 104 -13.38 3.59 -2.41
N ALA A 105 -13.69 4.26 -1.30
CA ALA A 105 -15.07 4.45 -0.91
C ALA A 105 -15.73 5.26 -2.01
N MET A 106 -16.63 4.60 -2.75
CA MET A 106 -17.52 5.28 -3.69
C MET A 106 -18.30 6.31 -2.86
N ALA A 107 -18.09 7.60 -3.13
CA ALA A 107 -19.17 8.54 -2.89
C ALA A 107 -20.32 8.03 -3.78
N GLY A 108 -21.33 7.42 -3.15
CA GLY A 108 -22.54 7.03 -3.85
C GLY A 108 -23.08 8.25 -4.59
N GLY A 109 -23.48 8.03 -5.85
CA GLY A 109 -24.11 9.07 -6.67
C GLY A 109 -25.44 9.54 -6.11
#